data_AF-A0A4Y8KTW9-F1
#
_entry.id   AF-A0A4Y8KTW9-F1
#
_cell.length_a   1.000
_cell.length_b   1.000
_cell.length_c   1.000
_cell.angle_alpha   90.00
_cell.angle_beta   90.00
_cell.angle_gamma   90.00
#
_symmetry.space_group_name_H-M   'P 1'
#
loop_
_entity.id
_entity.type
_entity.pdbx_description
1 polymer ?
#
loop_
_entity_poly.entity_id
_entity_poly.type
_entity_poly.pdbx_seq_one_letter_code
_entity_poly.pdbx_strand_id
1 'polypeptide(L)'
;MEAKAENLQSEIKDTTLSESDLILQLINQKKVVPYSIYEDQQKKIEELLSELLILREHGPTRISAESKDDTPEQGIPVMKRSALLQFDNLVREKTKYKKLEQDIITPDLQDLQTLPTVYEWVQQISSQIKDYPKKDTTEYKHLFIYIALMLYSPRFFAGECLIRGLRDELAKLFDLSPSHISNLCRDVPYRHRSYSNFQRNADYIIDEILFRIKSSSGKKDKCINV
;
A
#
# COMPACT_ATOMS: atom_id res chain seq x y z
N MET A 1 25.28 -14.28 -25.99
CA MET A 1 24.26 -13.68 -25.11
C MET A 1 23.88 -14.59 -23.94
N GLU A 2 24.05 -15.91 -24.06
CA GLU A 2 23.79 -16.86 -22.96
C GLU A 2 24.74 -16.73 -21.76
N ALA A 3 26.02 -16.40 -21.97
CA ALA A 3 27.00 -16.22 -20.88
C ALA A 3 26.68 -15.07 -19.90
N LYS A 4 25.82 -14.12 -20.27
CA LYS A 4 25.37 -13.04 -19.36
C LYS A 4 24.17 -13.45 -18.51
N ALA A 5 23.35 -14.39 -18.98
CA ALA A 5 22.19 -14.89 -18.25
C ALA A 5 22.61 -15.88 -17.15
N GLU A 6 23.62 -16.71 -17.40
CA GLU A 6 24.18 -17.65 -16.41
C GLU A 6 24.89 -16.93 -15.26
N ASN A 7 25.57 -15.81 -15.53
CA ASN A 7 26.26 -15.02 -14.51
C ASN A 7 25.27 -14.32 -13.54
N LEU A 8 24.10 -13.91 -14.04
CA LEU A 8 23.02 -13.37 -13.21
C LEU A 8 22.36 -14.46 -12.34
N GLN A 9 22.25 -15.69 -12.84
CA GLN A 9 21.71 -16.81 -12.06
C GLN A 9 22.67 -17.30 -10.97
N SER A 10 24.00 -17.17 -11.15
CA SER A 10 24.96 -17.41 -10.08
C SER A 10 24.96 -16.33 -9.00
N GLU A 11 24.75 -15.05 -9.36
CA GLU A 11 24.66 -13.94 -8.39
C GLU A 11 23.41 -14.00 -7.50
N ILE A 12 22.31 -14.58 -8.01
CA ILE A 12 21.06 -14.79 -7.25
C ILE A 12 21.23 -15.90 -6.20
N LYS A 13 22.20 -16.81 -6.36
CA LYS A 13 22.35 -17.98 -5.48
C LYS A 13 23.06 -17.67 -4.16
N ASP A 14 23.81 -16.57 -4.09
CA ASP A 14 24.60 -16.17 -2.91
C ASP A 14 24.04 -14.98 -2.13
N THR A 15 22.90 -14.43 -2.54
CA THR A 15 22.25 -13.36 -1.78
C THR A 15 21.00 -13.90 -1.09
N THR A 16 21.14 -14.29 0.18
CA THR A 16 20.01 -14.54 1.09
C THR A 16 19.31 -13.24 1.46
N LEU A 17 18.88 -12.47 0.45
CA LEU A 17 17.98 -11.36 0.65
C LEU A 17 16.59 -11.94 0.87
N SER A 18 16.01 -11.69 2.04
CA SER A 18 14.63 -12.11 2.33
C SER A 18 13.70 -11.52 1.27
N GLU A 19 12.62 -12.22 0.90
CA GLU A 19 11.58 -11.64 0.01
C GLU A 19 11.11 -10.26 0.53
N SER A 20 11.16 -10.04 1.85
CA SER A 20 10.88 -8.75 2.49
C SER A 20 11.88 -7.63 2.12
N ASP A 21 13.15 -7.95 1.92
CA ASP A 21 14.20 -6.99 1.53
C ASP A 21 14.07 -6.61 0.05
N LEU A 22 13.63 -7.55 -0.79
CA LEU A 22 13.25 -7.30 -2.19
C LEU A 22 12.05 -6.34 -2.28
N ILE A 23 11.03 -6.54 -1.44
CA ILE A 23 9.87 -5.64 -1.35
C ILE A 23 10.32 -4.24 -0.87
N LEU A 24 11.19 -4.15 0.15
CA LEU A 24 11.76 -2.88 0.60
C LEU A 24 12.59 -2.18 -0.48
N GLN A 25 13.36 -2.93 -1.28
CA GLN A 25 14.07 -2.39 -2.44
C GLN A 25 13.11 -1.86 -3.51
N LEU A 26 12.02 -2.57 -3.80
CA LEU A 26 11.02 -2.16 -4.79
C LEU A 26 10.22 -0.91 -4.33
N ILE A 27 9.90 -0.82 -3.04
CA ILE A 27 9.24 0.33 -2.41
C ILE A 27 10.17 1.55 -2.37
N ASN A 28 11.44 1.38 -1.99
CA ASN A 28 12.44 2.47 -2.02
C ASN A 28 12.73 2.96 -3.45
N GLN A 29 12.46 2.14 -4.46
CA GLN A 29 12.47 2.52 -5.87
C GLN A 29 11.17 3.21 -6.34
N LYS A 30 10.25 3.57 -5.42
CA LYS A 30 8.94 4.18 -5.70
C LYS A 30 8.04 3.38 -6.67
N LYS A 31 8.26 2.08 -6.85
CA LYS A 31 7.33 1.25 -7.63
C LYS A 31 6.15 0.89 -6.73
N VAL A 32 4.98 1.46 -7.01
CA VAL A 32 3.72 1.18 -6.30
C VAL A 32 3.48 -0.32 -6.27
N VAL A 33 3.51 -0.93 -5.08
CA VAL A 33 3.26 -2.35 -4.89
C VAL A 33 1.74 -2.60 -5.09
N PRO A 34 1.33 -3.43 -6.07
CA PRO A 34 -0.07 -3.68 -6.34
C PRO A 34 -0.80 -4.27 -5.14
N TYR A 35 -1.99 -3.74 -4.80
CA TYR A 35 -2.84 -4.22 -3.70
C TYR A 35 -3.17 -5.74 -3.76
N SER A 36 -3.13 -6.37 -4.93
CA SER A 36 -3.30 -7.84 -5.05
C SER A 36 -2.21 -8.63 -4.30
N ILE A 37 -1.00 -8.06 -4.19
CA ILE A 37 0.09 -8.67 -3.42
C ILE A 37 -0.24 -8.62 -1.92
N TYR A 38 -0.91 -7.56 -1.46
CA TYR A 38 -1.31 -7.42 -0.05
C TYR A 38 -2.43 -8.38 0.33
N GLU A 39 -3.46 -8.56 -0.49
CA GLU A 39 -4.53 -9.53 -0.23
C GLU A 39 -4.02 -10.97 -0.19
N ASP A 40 -3.14 -11.37 -1.12
CA ASP A 40 -2.55 -12.72 -1.14
C ASP A 40 -1.66 -12.96 0.09
N GLN A 41 -0.88 -11.96 0.51
CA GLN A 41 -0.04 -12.04 1.71
C GLN A 41 -0.89 -12.11 2.98
N GLN A 42 -1.96 -11.31 3.06
CA GLN A 42 -2.85 -11.26 4.21
C GLN A 42 -3.64 -12.57 4.36
N LYS A 43 -4.10 -13.14 3.25
CA LYS A 43 -4.74 -14.46 3.23
C LYS A 43 -3.79 -15.57 3.68
N LYS A 44 -2.53 -15.54 3.23
CA LYS A 44 -1.51 -16.51 3.65
C LYS A 44 -1.17 -16.41 5.14
N ILE A 45 -1.17 -15.19 5.69
CA ILE A 45 -0.99 -14.95 7.13
C ILE A 45 -2.20 -15.45 7.93
N GLU A 46 -3.42 -15.20 7.47
CA GLU A 46 -4.64 -15.70 8.11
C GLU A 46 -4.73 -17.23 8.09
N GLU A 47 -4.32 -17.85 6.99
CA GLU A 47 -4.27 -19.31 6.82
C GLU A 47 -3.28 -19.95 7.81
N LEU A 48 -2.06 -19.39 7.91
CA LEU A 48 -1.06 -19.82 8.90
C LEU A 48 -1.54 -19.62 10.36
N LEU A 49 -2.30 -18.54 10.63
CA LEU A 49 -2.88 -18.32 11.96
C LEU A 49 -3.98 -19.33 12.27
N SER A 50 -4.81 -19.70 11.30
CA SER A 50 -5.82 -20.74 11.47
C SER A 50 -5.21 -22.11 11.70
N GLU A 51 -4.14 -22.49 10.99
CA GLU A 51 -3.40 -23.73 11.24
C GLU A 51 -2.78 -23.75 12.65
N LEU A 52 -2.19 -22.64 13.11
CA LEU A 52 -1.61 -22.54 14.44
C LEU A 52 -2.66 -22.56 15.57
N LEU A 53 -3.85 -22.01 15.33
CA LEU A 53 -5.01 -22.10 16.23
C LEU A 53 -5.53 -23.53 16.32
N ILE A 54 -5.62 -24.25 15.20
CA ILE A 54 -6.01 -25.66 15.16
C ILE A 54 -4.99 -26.51 15.93
N LEU A 55 -3.69 -26.28 15.76
CA LEU A 55 -2.63 -26.96 16.51
C LEU A 55 -2.65 -26.66 18.02
N ARG A 56 -3.22 -25.52 18.42
CA ARG A 56 -3.40 -25.13 19.82
C ARG A 56 -4.62 -25.81 20.45
N GLU A 57 -5.69 -26.01 19.69
CA GLU A 57 -6.95 -26.60 20.16
C GLU A 57 -6.96 -28.13 20.06
N HIS A 58 -6.34 -28.69 19.03
CA HIS A 58 -6.29 -30.13 18.78
C HIS A 58 -4.83 -30.57 18.96
N GLY A 59 -4.49 -30.92 20.22
CA GLY A 59 -3.19 -31.52 20.52
C GLY A 59 -2.91 -32.73 19.62
N PRO A 60 -1.63 -33.05 19.35
CA PRO A 60 -1.25 -33.97 18.29
C PRO A 60 -1.97 -35.32 18.42
N THR A 61 -2.64 -35.73 17.34
CA THR A 61 -3.30 -37.03 17.20
C THR A 61 -2.31 -38.12 17.59
N ARG A 62 -2.57 -38.79 18.72
CA ARG A 62 -1.76 -39.90 19.21
C ARG A 62 -1.70 -41.00 18.15
N ILE A 63 -0.53 -41.20 17.55
CA ILE A 63 -0.18 -42.50 16.98
C ILE A 63 0.09 -43.41 18.17
N SER A 64 -0.75 -44.44 18.32
CA SER A 64 -0.68 -45.43 19.38
C SER A 64 0.68 -46.15 19.40
N ALA A 65 1.36 -46.10 20.52
CA ALA A 65 2.36 -47.09 20.91
C ALA A 65 2.21 -47.35 22.42
N GLU A 66 2.01 -48.62 22.76
CA GLU A 66 1.88 -49.14 24.12
C GLU A 66 3.16 -48.94 24.94
N SER A 67 3.05 -48.46 26.18
CA SER A 67 3.41 -49.20 27.42
C SER A 67 3.69 -48.28 28.63
N LYS A 68 2.93 -48.57 29.70
CA LYS A 68 3.18 -48.58 31.16
C LYS A 68 3.89 -47.46 31.93
N ASP A 69 3.18 -47.10 33.01
CA ASP A 69 3.52 -46.62 34.34
C ASP A 69 3.92 -45.16 34.63
N ASP A 70 3.18 -44.67 35.64
CA ASP A 70 3.42 -43.67 36.67
C ASP A 70 3.44 -42.16 36.35
N THR A 71 2.34 -41.53 36.82
CA THR A 71 2.10 -40.11 37.13
C THR A 71 2.26 -39.09 35.99
N PRO A 72 1.16 -38.48 35.49
CA PRO A 72 1.28 -37.28 34.69
C PRO A 72 1.32 -36.07 35.63
N GLU A 73 2.53 -35.62 35.97
CA GLU A 73 2.73 -34.18 36.10
C GLU A 73 2.18 -33.55 34.82
N GLN A 74 1.13 -32.75 34.95
CA GLN A 74 0.57 -31.98 33.83
C GLN A 74 1.61 -30.95 33.40
N GLY A 75 2.57 -31.40 32.59
CA GLY A 75 3.53 -30.55 31.93
C GLY A 75 2.77 -29.57 31.06
N ILE A 76 2.78 -28.30 31.45
CA ILE A 76 2.35 -27.18 30.62
C ILE A 76 2.99 -27.38 29.24
N PRO A 77 2.24 -27.35 28.12
CA PRO A 77 2.81 -27.57 26.79
C PRO A 77 3.85 -26.49 26.51
N VAL A 78 5.14 -26.83 26.63
CA VAL A 78 6.23 -25.92 26.28
C VAL A 78 6.32 -25.94 24.75
N MET A 79 5.86 -24.85 24.13
CA MET A 79 6.07 -24.63 22.70
C MET A 79 7.56 -24.81 22.40
N LYS A 80 7.89 -25.71 21.45
CA LYS A 80 9.29 -26.02 21.11
C LYS A 80 10.04 -24.71 20.82
N ARG A 81 11.27 -24.55 21.33
CA ARG A 81 12.07 -23.32 21.20
C ARG A 81 12.19 -22.82 19.74
N SER A 82 12.22 -23.73 18.77
CA SER A 82 12.20 -23.40 17.34
C SER A 82 10.89 -22.74 16.89
N ALA A 83 9.73 -23.19 17.40
CA ALA A 83 8.43 -22.60 17.12
C ALA A 83 8.26 -21.22 17.80
N LEU A 84 8.80 -21.04 19.02
CA LEU A 84 8.84 -19.73 19.68
C LEU A 84 9.66 -18.71 18.87
N LEU A 85 10.83 -19.11 18.36
CA LEU A 85 11.65 -18.24 17.51
C LEU A 85 10.96 -17.90 16.18
N GLN A 86 10.27 -18.87 15.55
CA GLN A 86 9.48 -18.61 14.35
C GLN A 86 8.32 -17.64 14.62
N PHE A 87 7.61 -17.82 15.74
CA PHE A 87 6.54 -16.92 16.16
C PHE A 87 7.04 -15.50 16.42
N ASP A 88 8.14 -15.34 17.15
CA ASP A 88 8.76 -14.03 17.41
C ASP A 88 9.18 -13.34 16.10
N ASN A 89 9.71 -14.10 15.14
CA ASN A 89 10.05 -13.58 13.81
C ASN A 89 8.80 -13.11 13.06
N LEU A 90 7.73 -13.89 13.04
CA LEU A 90 6.46 -13.51 12.41
C LEU A 90 5.86 -12.25 13.05
N VAL A 91 5.89 -12.15 14.39
CA VAL A 91 5.40 -10.95 15.10
C VAL A 91 6.24 -9.73 14.74
N ARG A 92 7.56 -9.88 14.64
CA ARG A 92 8.46 -8.79 14.21
C ARG A 92 8.17 -8.36 12.79
N GLU A 93 8.03 -9.30 11.86
CA GLU A 93 7.69 -9.01 10.46
C GLU A 93 6.33 -8.30 10.35
N LYS A 94 5.30 -8.83 11.01
CA LYS A 94 3.98 -8.18 11.06
C LYS A 94 4.04 -6.76 11.60
N THR A 95 4.85 -6.53 12.63
CA THR A 95 5.03 -5.19 13.19
C THR A 95 5.70 -4.25 12.20
N LYS A 96 6.67 -4.73 11.40
CA LYS A 96 7.30 -3.95 10.33
C LYS A 96 6.28 -3.63 9.23
N TYR A 97 5.53 -4.61 8.73
CA TYR A 97 4.52 -4.41 7.69
C TYR A 97 3.42 -3.44 8.14
N LYS A 98 2.96 -3.53 9.39
CA LYS A 98 1.97 -2.61 9.94
C LYS A 98 2.48 -1.16 9.98
N LYS A 99 3.76 -0.93 10.27
CA LYS A 99 4.35 0.41 10.24
C LYS A 99 4.40 0.94 8.80
N LEU A 100 4.87 0.10 7.87
CA LEU A 100 4.94 0.47 6.45
C LEU A 100 3.55 0.77 5.89
N GLU A 101 2.55 -0.05 6.22
CA GLU A 101 1.17 0.18 5.87
C GLU A 101 0.69 1.54 6.37
N GLN A 102 0.93 1.86 7.65
CA GLN A 102 0.57 3.16 8.22
C GLN A 102 1.26 4.33 7.49
N ASP A 103 2.54 4.20 7.16
CA ASP A 103 3.28 5.24 6.43
C ASP A 103 2.71 5.44 5.02
N ILE A 104 2.31 4.36 4.33
CA ILE A 104 1.76 4.41 2.96
C ILE A 104 0.34 4.98 2.94
N ILE A 105 -0.50 4.63 3.93
CA ILE A 105 -1.91 5.04 3.97
C ILE A 105 -2.13 6.38 4.67
N THR A 106 -1.07 7.04 5.13
CA THR A 106 -1.17 8.38 5.71
C THR A 106 -1.37 9.40 4.59
N PRO A 107 -2.46 10.21 4.63
CA PRO A 107 -2.70 11.23 3.61
C PRO A 107 -1.68 12.37 3.72
N ASP A 108 -1.19 12.85 2.57
CA ASP A 108 -0.33 14.04 2.48
C ASP A 108 -1.10 15.34 2.75
N LEU A 109 -2.40 15.37 2.45
CA LEU A 109 -3.30 16.51 2.65
C LEU A 109 -4.53 16.12 3.45
N GLN A 110 -4.85 16.90 4.49
CA GLN A 110 -6.03 16.69 5.34
C GLN A 110 -7.12 17.74 5.11
N ASP A 111 -6.73 18.95 4.70
CA ASP A 111 -7.66 20.07 4.51
C ASP A 111 -8.33 20.02 3.13
N LEU A 112 -9.59 19.58 3.10
CA LEU A 112 -10.40 19.51 1.87
C LEU A 112 -10.63 20.88 1.22
N GLN A 113 -10.46 22.00 1.93
CA GLN A 113 -10.56 23.34 1.32
C GLN A 113 -9.44 23.60 0.31
N THR A 114 -8.37 22.80 0.33
CA THR A 114 -7.28 22.89 -0.65
C THR A 114 -7.57 22.13 -1.95
N LEU A 115 -8.67 21.38 -2.03
CA LEU A 115 -9.03 20.58 -3.21
C LEU A 115 -9.19 21.41 -4.50
N PRO A 116 -9.84 22.59 -4.50
CA PRO A 116 -9.91 23.45 -5.69
C PRO A 116 -8.53 23.93 -6.16
N THR A 117 -7.64 24.30 -5.23
CA THR A 117 -6.26 24.70 -5.54
C THR A 117 -5.48 23.55 -6.17
N VAL A 118 -5.62 22.34 -5.62
CA VAL A 118 -5.02 21.13 -6.20
C VAL A 118 -5.57 20.88 -7.61
N TYR A 119 -6.87 21.06 -7.83
CA TYR A 119 -7.49 20.94 -9.15
C TYR A 119 -6.90 21.92 -10.17
N GLU A 120 -6.69 23.17 -9.79
CA GLU A 120 -6.03 24.17 -10.63
C GLU A 120 -4.57 23.79 -10.94
N TRP A 121 -3.82 23.29 -9.95
CA TRP A 121 -2.45 22.84 -10.19
C TRP A 121 -2.40 21.64 -11.13
N VAL A 122 -3.29 20.66 -10.97
CA VAL A 122 -3.39 19.53 -11.91
C VAL A 122 -3.66 20.04 -13.32
N GLN A 123 -4.55 21.01 -13.50
CA GLN A 123 -4.79 21.63 -14.81
C GLN A 123 -3.52 22.27 -15.39
N GLN A 124 -2.84 23.11 -14.60
CA GLN A 124 -1.62 23.81 -15.03
C GLN A 124 -0.47 22.87 -15.39
N ILE A 125 -0.29 21.78 -14.63
CA ILE A 125 0.75 20.79 -14.88
C ILE A 125 0.36 19.97 -16.11
N SER A 126 -0.90 19.53 -16.18
CA SER A 126 -1.39 18.71 -17.27
C SER A 126 -1.35 19.39 -18.64
N SER A 127 -1.53 20.71 -18.71
CA SER A 127 -1.43 21.46 -19.97
C SER A 127 -0.03 21.45 -20.58
N GLN A 128 0.99 21.06 -19.81
CA GLN A 128 2.38 20.96 -20.26
C GLN A 128 2.74 19.54 -20.71
N ILE A 129 1.89 18.55 -20.44
CA ILE A 129 2.12 17.15 -20.78
C ILE A 129 1.53 16.89 -22.18
N LYS A 130 2.38 16.39 -23.09
CA LYS A 130 1.95 16.01 -24.43
C LYS A 130 0.96 14.84 -24.36
N ASP A 131 -0.09 14.89 -25.17
CA ASP A 131 -1.11 13.83 -25.29
C ASP A 131 -1.88 13.54 -23.98
N TYR A 132 -1.97 14.54 -23.09
CA TYR A 132 -2.72 14.43 -21.85
C TYR A 132 -4.25 14.52 -22.09
N PRO A 133 -5.07 13.76 -21.33
CA PRO A 133 -6.54 13.81 -21.45
C PRO A 133 -7.11 15.22 -21.31
N LYS A 134 -8.03 15.61 -22.20
CA LYS A 134 -8.69 16.92 -22.12
C LYS A 134 -9.59 16.99 -20.88
N LYS A 135 -9.71 18.17 -20.27
CA LYS A 135 -10.44 18.42 -19.01
C LYS A 135 -11.85 17.81 -18.95
N ASP A 136 -12.60 17.90 -20.04
CA ASP A 136 -14.01 17.46 -20.05
C ASP A 136 -14.17 15.94 -20.25
N THR A 137 -13.06 15.22 -20.45
CA THR A 137 -13.08 13.77 -20.67
C THR A 137 -13.27 13.00 -19.37
N THR A 138 -13.93 11.86 -19.49
CA THR A 138 -14.02 10.88 -18.42
C THR A 138 -12.64 10.40 -17.97
N GLU A 139 -11.67 10.30 -18.87
CA GLU A 139 -10.29 9.92 -18.54
C GLU A 139 -9.62 10.94 -17.62
N TYR A 140 -9.77 12.24 -17.90
CA TYR A 140 -9.28 13.31 -17.03
C TYR A 140 -9.89 13.22 -15.63
N LYS A 141 -11.21 12.98 -15.54
CA LYS A 141 -11.91 12.83 -14.25
C LYS A 141 -11.36 11.65 -13.45
N HIS A 142 -11.13 10.50 -14.08
CA HIS A 142 -10.50 9.35 -13.40
C HIS A 142 -9.08 9.68 -12.91
N LEU A 143 -8.30 10.38 -13.72
CA LEU A 143 -6.92 10.73 -13.38
C LEU A 143 -6.87 11.71 -12.21
N PHE A 144 -7.71 12.75 -12.23
CA PHE A 144 -7.82 13.68 -11.10
C PHE A 144 -8.35 12.98 -9.84
N ILE A 145 -9.36 12.11 -9.95
CA ILE A 145 -9.86 11.36 -8.79
C ILE A 145 -8.76 10.49 -8.20
N TYR A 146 -7.96 9.80 -9.02
CA TYR A 146 -6.81 9.05 -8.52
C TYR A 146 -5.84 9.95 -7.72
N ILE A 147 -5.46 11.10 -8.27
CA ILE A 147 -4.59 12.07 -7.58
C ILE A 147 -5.22 12.53 -6.26
N ALA A 148 -6.50 12.89 -6.26
CA ALA A 148 -7.20 13.32 -5.04
C ALA A 148 -7.27 12.19 -4.00
N LEU A 149 -7.49 10.95 -4.42
CA LEU A 149 -7.48 9.80 -3.51
C LEU A 149 -6.09 9.58 -2.92
N MET A 150 -5.03 9.64 -3.72
CA MET A 150 -3.66 9.49 -3.21
C MET A 150 -3.30 10.57 -2.18
N LEU A 151 -3.69 11.82 -2.43
CA LEU A 151 -3.34 12.95 -1.56
C LEU A 151 -4.18 13.01 -0.28
N TYR A 152 -5.49 12.77 -0.37
CA TYR A 152 -6.43 13.00 0.75
C TYR A 152 -6.95 11.73 1.42
N SER A 153 -6.95 10.61 0.72
CA SER A 153 -7.60 9.38 1.18
C SER A 153 -6.92 8.11 0.66
N PRO A 154 -5.58 7.94 0.81
CA PRO A 154 -4.88 6.78 0.24
C PRO A 154 -5.35 5.46 0.85
N ARG A 155 -5.92 5.49 2.07
CA ARG A 155 -6.66 4.38 2.71
C ARG A 155 -7.74 3.75 1.82
N PHE A 156 -8.29 4.51 0.88
CA PHE A 156 -9.27 3.99 -0.09
C PHE A 156 -8.70 2.84 -0.92
N PHE A 157 -7.41 2.89 -1.27
CA PHE A 157 -6.74 1.81 -1.99
C PHE A 157 -6.51 0.57 -1.13
N ALA A 158 -6.57 0.71 0.19
CA ALA A 158 -6.54 -0.39 1.14
C ALA A 158 -7.94 -1.03 1.38
N GLY A 159 -8.93 -0.68 0.57
CA GLY A 159 -10.31 -1.17 0.70
C GLY A 159 -11.15 -0.42 1.75
N GLU A 160 -10.61 0.65 2.35
CA GLU A 160 -11.35 1.46 3.30
C GLU A 160 -12.30 2.47 2.63
N CYS A 161 -13.20 3.05 3.41
CA CYS A 161 -14.09 4.11 2.94
C CYS A 161 -13.34 5.42 2.69
N LEU A 162 -13.89 6.24 1.78
CA LEU A 162 -13.44 7.61 1.55
C LEU A 162 -13.52 8.44 2.83
N ILE A 163 -12.58 9.38 3.01
CA ILE A 163 -12.70 10.35 4.10
C ILE A 163 -14.03 11.11 3.97
N ARG A 164 -14.63 11.42 5.12
CA ARG A 164 -15.92 12.11 5.17
C ARG A 164 -15.83 13.45 4.45
N GLY A 165 -16.79 13.72 3.56
CA GLY A 165 -16.89 14.98 2.81
C GLY A 165 -16.11 15.00 1.48
N LEU A 166 -15.08 14.18 1.28
CA LEU A 166 -14.29 14.18 0.03
C LEU A 166 -15.16 13.88 -1.20
N ARG A 167 -16.07 12.90 -1.09
CA ARG A 167 -17.02 12.58 -2.17
C ARG A 167 -17.89 13.77 -2.56
N ASP A 168 -18.35 14.52 -1.57
CA ASP A 168 -19.28 15.64 -1.79
C ASP A 168 -18.52 16.86 -2.35
N GLU A 169 -17.28 17.08 -1.93
CA GLU A 169 -16.41 18.11 -2.52
C GLU A 169 -16.02 17.78 -3.97
N LEU A 170 -15.70 16.51 -4.27
CA LEU A 170 -15.47 16.07 -5.65
C LEU A 170 -16.73 16.21 -6.52
N ALA A 171 -17.91 15.93 -5.95
CA ALA A 171 -19.19 16.09 -6.64
C ALA A 171 -19.44 17.56 -7.03
N LYS A 172 -19.20 18.49 -6.10
CA LYS A 172 -19.27 19.94 -6.36
C LYS A 172 -18.25 20.38 -7.42
N LEU A 173 -17.02 19.90 -7.32
CA LEU A 173 -15.92 20.29 -8.21
C LEU A 173 -16.19 19.90 -9.68
N PHE A 174 -16.78 18.73 -9.90
CA PHE A 174 -17.08 18.23 -11.23
C PHE A 174 -18.50 18.55 -11.73
N ASP A 175 -19.34 19.19 -10.91
CA ASP A 175 -20.77 19.37 -11.15
C ASP A 175 -21.46 18.02 -11.47
N LEU A 176 -21.20 17.01 -10.62
CA LEU A 176 -21.73 15.66 -10.75
C LEU A 176 -22.46 15.23 -9.48
N SER A 177 -23.28 14.18 -9.59
CA SER A 177 -23.89 13.59 -8.39
C SER A 177 -22.86 12.81 -7.56
N PRO A 178 -23.00 12.77 -6.22
CA PRO A 178 -22.12 11.96 -5.36
C PRO A 178 -22.09 10.46 -5.74
N SER A 179 -23.20 9.93 -6.28
CA SER A 179 -23.28 8.57 -6.80
C SER A 179 -22.39 8.37 -8.04
N HIS A 180 -22.34 9.36 -8.94
CA HIS A 180 -21.45 9.33 -10.10
C HIS A 180 -19.97 9.33 -9.64
N ILE A 181 -19.61 10.16 -8.66
CA ILE A 181 -18.27 10.16 -8.07
C ILE A 181 -17.91 8.79 -7.49
N SER A 182 -18.84 8.15 -6.78
CA SER A 182 -18.61 6.82 -6.20
C SER A 182 -18.30 5.76 -7.27
N ASN A 183 -18.98 5.84 -8.42
CA ASN A 183 -18.70 4.96 -9.56
C ASN A 183 -17.31 5.23 -10.15
N LEU A 184 -16.93 6.50 -10.34
CA LEU A 184 -15.59 6.85 -10.81
C LEU A 184 -14.50 6.36 -9.86
N CYS A 185 -14.67 6.55 -8.54
CA CYS A 185 -13.73 6.04 -7.54
C CYS A 185 -13.55 4.52 -7.60
N ARG A 186 -14.61 3.76 -7.90
CA ARG A 186 -14.54 2.30 -8.02
C ARG A 186 -13.66 1.84 -9.19
N ASP A 187 -13.67 2.57 -10.29
CA ASP A 187 -12.93 2.21 -11.51
C ASP A 187 -11.45 2.61 -11.45
N VAL A 188 -11.12 3.61 -10.63
CA VAL A 188 -9.79 4.21 -10.54
C VAL A 188 -8.67 3.20 -10.20
N PRO A 189 -8.81 2.33 -9.18
CA PRO A 189 -7.76 1.35 -8.85
C PRO A 189 -7.45 0.39 -10.00
N TYR A 190 -8.48 -0.03 -10.74
CA TYR A 190 -8.31 -0.89 -11.92
C TYR A 190 -7.57 -0.14 -13.03
N ARG A 191 -8.02 1.07 -13.37
CA ARG A 191 -7.37 1.89 -14.41
C ARG A 191 -5.91 2.18 -14.11
N HIS A 192 -5.60 2.50 -12.85
CA HIS A 192 -4.22 2.67 -12.41
C HIS A 192 -3.40 1.43 -12.73
N ARG A 193 -3.86 0.22 -12.41
CA ARG A 193 -3.10 -1.02 -12.68
C ARG A 193 -2.99 -1.35 -14.17
N SER A 194 -4.00 -1.02 -14.96
CA SER A 194 -4.10 -1.46 -16.36
C SER A 194 -3.40 -0.55 -17.37
N TYR A 195 -3.19 0.73 -17.08
CA TYR A 195 -2.69 1.70 -18.06
C TYR A 195 -1.39 2.39 -17.61
N SER A 196 -0.27 2.06 -18.25
CA SER A 196 1.05 2.60 -17.93
C SER A 196 1.15 4.13 -18.08
N ASN A 197 0.51 4.70 -19.10
CA ASN A 197 0.47 6.15 -19.29
C ASN A 197 -0.32 6.85 -18.18
N PHE A 198 -1.37 6.21 -17.66
CA PHE A 198 -2.15 6.74 -16.54
C PHE A 198 -1.27 6.81 -15.28
N GLN A 199 -0.54 5.74 -14.97
CA GLN A 199 0.40 5.68 -13.84
C GLN A 199 1.44 6.79 -13.93
N ARG A 200 2.19 6.83 -15.05
CA ARG A 200 3.28 7.80 -15.24
C ARG A 200 2.81 9.24 -15.11
N ASN A 201 1.66 9.56 -15.71
CA ASN A 201 1.11 10.92 -15.65
C ASN A 201 0.65 11.27 -14.23
N ALA A 202 -0.01 10.35 -13.54
CA ALA A 202 -0.45 10.56 -12.16
C ALA A 202 0.74 10.73 -11.21
N ASP A 203 1.75 9.85 -11.28
CA ASP A 203 2.94 9.90 -10.43
C ASP A 203 3.71 11.21 -10.62
N TYR A 204 3.91 11.63 -11.87
CA TYR A 204 4.56 12.91 -12.18
C TYR A 204 3.79 14.11 -11.59
N ILE A 205 2.47 14.13 -11.74
CA ILE A 205 1.64 15.22 -11.22
C ILE A 205 1.65 15.24 -9.69
N ILE A 206 1.57 14.07 -9.04
CA ILE A 206 1.64 13.95 -7.58
C ILE A 206 2.99 14.48 -7.07
N ASP A 207 4.10 14.03 -7.66
CA ASP A 207 5.44 14.46 -7.25
C ASP A 207 5.61 15.99 -7.39
N GLU A 208 5.10 16.59 -8.47
CA GLU A 208 5.13 18.04 -8.70
C GLU A 208 4.24 18.80 -7.69
N ILE A 209 3.05 18.30 -7.38
CA ILE A 209 2.17 18.89 -6.35
C ILE A 209 2.84 18.85 -4.98
N LEU A 210 3.40 17.70 -4.59
CA LEU A 210 4.11 17.55 -3.32
C LEU A 210 5.34 18.46 -3.26
N PHE A 211 6.05 18.63 -4.38
CA PHE A 211 7.14 19.59 -4.48
C PHE A 211 6.68 21.04 -4.25
N ARG A 212 5.55 21.45 -4.84
CA ARG A 212 4.96 22.79 -4.63
C ARG A 212 4.52 23.01 -3.18
N ILE A 213 3.95 21.99 -2.54
CA ILE A 213 3.54 22.04 -1.13
C ILE A 213 4.78 22.25 -0.24
N LYS A 214 5.82 21.43 -0.41
CA LYS A 214 7.09 21.53 0.34
C LYS A 214 7.80 22.87 0.12
N SER A 215 7.74 23.38 -1.11
CA SER A 215 8.33 24.68 -1.45
C SER A 215 7.55 25.87 -0.86
N SER A 216 6.25 25.68 -0.60
CA SER A 216 5.37 26.69 0.00
C SER A 216 5.48 26.71 1.53
N SER A 217 5.71 25.57 2.17
CA SER A 217 5.96 25.50 3.62
C SER A 217 7.32 26.07 4.01
N GLY A 218 8.35 25.89 3.18
CA GLY A 218 9.71 26.43 3.43
C GLY A 218 9.86 27.96 3.32
N LYS A 219 8.82 28.71 2.92
CA LYS A 219 8.84 30.19 2.88
C LYS A 219 8.43 30.85 4.20
N LYS A 220 7.84 30.12 5.15
CA LYS A 220 7.42 30.70 6.44
C LYS A 220 8.58 30.90 7.43
N ASP A 221 9.74 30.28 7.20
CA ASP A 221 10.89 30.33 8.12
C ASP A 221 11.98 31.36 7.71
N LYS A 222 11.73 32.19 6.69
CA LYS A 222 12.70 33.20 6.20
C LYS A 222 12.39 34.65 6.57
N CYS A 223 11.45 34.89 7.47
CA CYS A 223 11.30 36.20 8.10
C CYS A 223 12.06 36.20 9.43
N ILE A 224 13.39 36.29 9.36
CA ILE A 224 14.22 36.71 10.49
C ILE A 224 14.37 38.24 10.38
N ASN A 225 13.80 38.91 11.39
CA ASN A 225 14.04 40.27 11.90
C ASN A 225 14.96 41.19 11.10
N VAL A 226 14.41 42.33 10.67
CA VAL A 226 15.11 43.63 10.64
C VAL A 226 14.62 44.43 11.83
#